data_AF-R2NXJ9-F1
#
_entry.id   AF-R2NXJ9-F1
#
_cell.length_a   1.000
_cell.length_b   1.000
_cell.length_c   1.000
_cell.angle_alpha   90.00
_cell.angle_beta   90.00
_cell.angle_gamma   90.00
#
_symmetry.space_group_name_H-M   'P 1'
#
loop_
_entity.id
_entity.type
_entity.pdbx_description
1 polymer ?
#
loop_
_entity_poly.entity_id
_entity_poly.type
_entity_poly.pdbx_seq_one_letter_code
_entity_poly.pdbx_strand_id
1 'polypeptide(L)'
;MLSNYLKRELMVLFYVINKSETSTDEISQNLSISKRAVKETISTINQHFVEYQNIEKFILIEKTGIIQIRSELKSNAVKGHDKM
;
A
#
# COMPACT_ATOMS: atom_id res chain seq x y z
N MET A 1 13.87 16.89 7.86
CA MET A 1 12.98 16.69 6.69
C MET A 1 13.07 15.23 6.27
N LEU A 2 11.95 14.60 5.90
CA LEU A 2 11.97 13.25 5.33
C LEU A 2 12.61 13.27 3.95
N SER A 3 13.37 12.23 3.60
CA SER A 3 13.89 12.07 2.24
C SER A 3 12.73 11.90 1.23
N ASN A 4 12.96 12.29 -0.03
CA ASN A 4 11.93 12.18 -1.06
C ASN A 4 11.48 10.74 -1.32
N TYR A 5 12.36 9.75 -1.14
CA TYR A 5 12.00 8.34 -1.28
C TYR A 5 11.10 7.89 -0.12
N LEU A 6 11.46 8.23 1.13
CA LEU A 6 10.72 7.84 2.33
C LEU A 6 9.33 8.49 2.34
N LYS A 7 9.25 9.77 1.95
CA LYS A 7 7.98 10.48 1.79
C LYS A 7 7.06 9.77 0.79
N ARG A 8 7.61 9.29 -0.33
CA ARG A 8 6.83 8.61 -1.38
C ARG A 8 6.30 7.26 -0.93
N GLU A 9 7.14 6.44 -0.29
CA GLU A 9 6.73 5.15 0.27
C GLU A 9 5.60 5.33 1.29
N LEU A 10 5.75 6.28 2.22
CA LEU A 10 4.72 6.59 3.21
C LEU A 10 3.42 7.06 2.54
N MET A 11 3.49 7.99 1.58
CA MET A 11 2.30 8.49 0.88
C MET A 11 1.54 7.35 0.17
N VAL A 12 2.24 6.48 -0.56
CA VAL A 12 1.62 5.34 -1.25
C VAL A 12 1.04 4.34 -0.25
N LEU A 13 1.81 3.98 0.79
CA LEU A 13 1.36 3.05 1.82
C LEU A 13 0.10 3.56 2.52
N PHE A 14 0.12 4.79 3.03
CA PHE A 14 -1.03 5.39 3.71
C PHE A 14 -2.24 5.51 2.79
N TYR A 15 -2.04 5.82 1.51
CA TYR A 15 -3.14 5.88 0.56
C TYR A 15 -3.80 4.52 0.37
N VAL A 16 -3.01 3.44 0.18
CA VAL A 16 -3.54 2.10 -0.07
C VAL A 16 -4.20 1.48 1.18
N ILE A 17 -3.63 1.63 2.38
CA ILE A 17 -4.20 1.01 3.59
C ILE A 17 -5.54 1.63 4.02
N ASN A 18 -5.80 2.88 3.63
CA ASN A 18 -7.04 3.60 3.95
C ASN A 18 -8.12 3.44 2.87
N LYS A 19 -7.93 2.54 1.92
CA LYS A 19 -8.88 2.25 0.84
C LYS A 19 -9.23 0.76 0.84
N SER A 20 -10.48 0.43 0.50
CA SER A 20 -10.87 -0.96 0.24
C SER A 20 -10.08 -1.52 -0.94
N GLU A 21 -10.09 -0.76 -2.03
CA GLU A 21 -9.41 -0.98 -3.30
C GLU A 21 -9.03 0.37 -3.93
N THR A 22 -8.07 0.36 -4.84
CA THR A 22 -7.66 1.50 -5.65
C THR A 22 -7.03 1.03 -6.96
N SER A 23 -6.67 1.94 -7.86
CA SER A 23 -5.84 1.64 -9.05
C SER A 23 -4.53 2.42 -9.06
N THR A 24 -3.61 2.03 -9.96
CA THR A 24 -2.37 2.81 -10.21
C THR A 24 -2.70 4.24 -10.65
N ASP A 25 -3.80 4.41 -11.38
CA ASP A 25 -4.22 5.69 -11.95
C ASP A 25 -4.72 6.64 -10.87
N GLU A 26 -5.55 6.15 -9.95
CA GLU A 26 -6.03 6.93 -8.80
C GLU A 26 -4.88 7.34 -7.89
N ILE A 27 -3.95 6.43 -7.57
CA ILE A 27 -2.78 6.77 -6.76
C ILE A 27 -1.94 7.84 -7.47
N SER A 28 -1.71 7.66 -8.78
CA SER A 28 -0.91 8.58 -9.59
C SER A 28 -1.50 9.99 -9.59
N GLN A 29 -2.81 10.12 -9.80
CA GLN A 29 -3.52 11.39 -9.81
C GLN A 29 -3.57 12.04 -8.43
N ASN A 30 -3.98 11.30 -7.39
CA ASN A 30 -4.16 11.85 -6.05
C ASN A 30 -2.85 12.23 -5.37
N LEU A 31 -1.77 11.48 -5.63
CA LEU A 31 -0.47 11.72 -5.01
C LEU A 31 0.49 12.50 -5.92
N SER A 32 0.07 12.86 -7.13
CA SER A 32 0.91 13.55 -8.14
C SER A 32 2.24 12.85 -8.40
N ILE A 33 2.20 11.52 -8.50
CA ILE A 33 3.36 10.66 -8.81
C ILE A 33 3.10 9.91 -10.12
N SER A 34 4.15 9.60 -10.89
CA SER A 34 3.96 8.85 -12.13
C SER A 34 3.48 7.43 -11.86
N LYS A 35 2.67 6.86 -12.75
CA LYS A 35 2.22 5.45 -12.67
C LYS A 35 3.39 4.46 -12.52
N ARG A 36 4.51 4.75 -13.18
CA ARG A 36 5.76 3.98 -13.03
C ARG A 36 6.30 4.06 -11.59
N ALA A 37 6.39 5.26 -11.04
CA ALA A 37 6.84 5.47 -9.68
C ALA A 37 5.90 4.80 -8.65
N VAL A 38 4.58 4.76 -8.89
CA VAL A 38 3.64 4.01 -8.04
C VAL A 38 4.02 2.53 -7.98
N LYS A 39 4.20 1.88 -9.14
CA LYS A 39 4.53 0.45 -9.23
C LYS A 39 5.87 0.13 -8.57
N GLU A 40 6.88 0.94 -8.83
CA GLU A 40 8.20 0.81 -8.19
C GLU A 40 8.08 0.96 -6.67
N THR A 41 7.34 1.97 -6.19
CA THR A 41 7.12 2.21 -4.76
C THR A 41 6.38 1.04 -4.10
N ILE A 42 5.35 0.48 -4.74
CA ILE A 42 4.64 -0.71 -4.23
C ILE A 42 5.58 -1.91 -4.15
N SER A 43 6.45 -2.11 -5.15
CA SER A 43 7.45 -3.18 -5.13
C SER A 43 8.41 -3.02 -3.95
N THR A 44 8.92 -1.80 -3.71
CA THR A 44 9.78 -1.48 -2.57
C THR A 44 9.09 -1.73 -1.24
N ILE A 45 7.84 -1.26 -1.08
CA ILE A 45 7.04 -1.51 0.13
C ILE A 45 6.91 -3.02 0.38
N ASN A 46 6.51 -3.80 -0.64
CA ASN A 46 6.39 -5.24 -0.51
C ASN A 46 7.72 -5.92 -0.14
N GLN A 47 8.85 -5.44 -0.69
CA GLN A 47 10.17 -5.94 -0.32
C GLN A 47 10.50 -5.64 1.14
N HIS A 48 10.22 -4.44 1.64
CA HIS A 48 10.39 -4.09 3.05
C HIS A 48 9.51 -4.97 3.96
N PHE A 49 8.28 -5.29 3.56
CA PHE A 49 7.42 -6.20 4.32
C PHE A 49 7.96 -7.64 4.35
N VAL A 50 8.60 -8.11 3.28
CA VAL A 50 9.31 -9.40 3.29
C VAL A 50 10.49 -9.35 4.25
N GLU A 51 11.36 -8.35 4.10
CA GLU A 51 12.61 -8.25 4.85
C GLU A 51 12.39 -8.08 6.36
N TYR A 52 11.47 -7.21 6.76
CA TYR A 52 11.31 -6.83 8.16
C TYR A 52 10.15 -7.50 8.86
N GLN A 53 9.17 -8.05 8.13
CA GLN A 53 7.95 -8.61 8.71
C GLN A 53 7.65 -10.05 8.23
N ASN A 54 8.44 -10.61 7.30
CA ASN A 54 8.18 -11.91 6.67
C ASN A 54 6.79 -12.00 6.02
N ILE A 55 6.31 -10.90 5.42
CA ILE A 55 5.00 -10.81 4.73
C ILE A 55 5.22 -10.61 3.23
N GLU A 56 5.02 -11.65 2.44
CA GLU A 56 5.21 -11.60 0.97
C GLU A 56 4.03 -11.00 0.23
N LYS A 57 4.10 -9.90 -0.54
CA LYS A 57 2.93 -9.33 -1.26
C LYS A 57 1.86 -8.71 -0.35
N PHE A 58 2.30 -7.91 0.63
CA PHE A 58 1.42 -7.13 1.50
C PHE A 58 0.36 -6.33 0.70
N ILE A 59 0.81 -5.63 -0.34
CA ILE A 59 -0.04 -4.99 -1.35
C ILE A 59 -0.14 -5.92 -2.56
N LEU A 60 -1.36 -6.26 -2.96
CA LEU A 60 -1.66 -6.99 -4.18
C LEU A 60 -1.95 -6.02 -5.32
N ILE A 61 -1.47 -6.38 -6.52
CA ILE A 61 -1.89 -5.77 -7.79
C ILE A 61 -2.49 -6.89 -8.64
N GLU A 62 -3.79 -6.85 -8.86
CA GLU A 62 -4.51 -7.83 -9.67
C GLU A 62 -4.30 -7.57 -11.17
N LYS A 63 -4.58 -8.58 -12.00
CA LYS A 63 -4.50 -8.47 -13.46
C LYS A 63 -5.45 -7.40 -14.01
N THR A 64 -6.55 -7.13 -13.31
CA THR A 64 -7.54 -6.09 -13.59
C THR A 64 -7.01 -4.67 -13.33
N GLY A 65 -5.84 -4.53 -12.69
CA GLY A 65 -5.29 -3.25 -12.27
C GLY A 65 -5.76 -2.78 -10.89
N ILE A 66 -6.59 -3.57 -10.21
CA ILE A 66 -7.00 -3.34 -8.82
C ILE A 66 -5.81 -3.53 -7.89
N ILE A 67 -5.66 -2.59 -6.97
CA ILE A 67 -4.63 -2.55 -5.93
C ILE A 67 -5.33 -2.57 -4.58
N GLN A 68 -4.93 -3.49 -3.72
CA GLN A 68 -5.49 -3.59 -2.38
C GLN A 68 -4.51 -4.25 -1.42
N ILE A 69 -4.71 -4.03 -0.11
CA ILE A 69 -4.06 -4.86 0.90
C ILE A 69 -4.64 -6.27 0.82
N ARG A 70 -3.76 -7.27 0.88
CA ARG A 70 -4.15 -8.68 0.90
C ARG A 70 -5.21 -8.94 1.98
N SER A 71 -6.31 -9.57 1.60
CA SER A 71 -7.51 -9.69 2.43
C SER A 71 -7.26 -10.45 3.74
N GLU A 72 -6.39 -11.45 3.72
CA GLU A 72 -6.01 -12.25 4.90
C GLU A 72 -5.41 -11.38 6.01
N LEU A 73 -4.74 -10.28 5.64
CA LEU A 73 -4.09 -9.35 6.57
C LEU A 73 -5.07 -8.31 7.14
N LYS A 74 -6.20 -8.08 6.47
CA LYS A 74 -7.26 -7.16 6.96
C LYS A 74 -8.01 -7.75 8.16
N SER A 75 -8.00 -9.07 8.33
CA SER A 75 -8.79 -9.80 9.34
C SER A 75 -8.34 -9.61 10.80
N ASN A 76 -7.13 -9.08 11.04
CA ASN A 76 -6.61 -8.84 12.39
C ASN A 76 -6.74 -7.39 12.87
N ALA A 77 -7.25 -6.47 12.05
CA ALA A 77 -7.25 -5.04 12.37
C ALA A 77 -8.47 -4.55 13.19
N VAL A 78 -9.50 -5.38 13.43
CA VAL A 78 -10.71 -4.96 14.16
C VAL A 78 -11.19 -6.04 15.14
N LYS A 79 -10.51 -6.17 16.27
CA LYS A 79 -11.11 -6.66 17.54
C LYS A 79 -10.80 -5.75 18.74
N GLY A 80 -10.36 -4.52 18.49
CA GLY A 80 -9.84 -3.63 19.54
C GLY A 80 -10.56 -2.29 19.75
N HIS A 81 -11.58 -1.94 18.95
CA HIS A 81 -12.25 -0.63 19.06
C HIS A 81 -13.79 -0.71 19.08
N ASP A 82 -14.33 -1.83 19.54
CA ASP A 82 -15.76 -1.96 19.87
C ASP A 82 -15.92 -2.76 21.16
N LYS A 83 -15.60 -2.11 22.28
CA LYS A 83 -16.28 -2.36 23.54
C LYS A 83 -16.50 -1.01 24.22
N MET A 84 -17.76 -0.58 24.13
CA MET A 84 -18.45 0.28 25.09
C MET A 84 -18.20 -0.17 26.52
#